data_AF-A0A350XX52-F1
#
_entry.id   AF-A0A350XX52-F1
#
_cell.length_a   1.000
_cell.length_b   1.000
_cell.length_c   1.000
_cell.angle_alpha   90.00
_cell.angle_beta   90.00
_cell.angle_gamma   90.00
#
_symmetry.space_group_name_H-M   'P 1'
#
loop_
_entity.id
_entity.type
_entity.pdbx_description
1 polymer ?
#
loop_
_entity_poly.entity_id
_entity_poly.type
_entity_poly.pdbx_seq_one_letter_code
_entity_poly.pdbx_strand_id
1 'polypeptide(L)'
;LEEAKKIYTAGLGGLYTLEIPSMKAAKAMPNNTEEEKELRRNAINRVRMIKDSQKVLRKKYPDGIEKFDVRVFEQLFEKEDQLDAQVKEAVNELRTAAKNKDKTAEKKANEKIKSLRKNRDEIRKKIKAATDENSTYTRAAKPYIEAEKLLKQEENYLHYEDIKARYEESKKRNDEEIQRRTAEEEELKAKRREYAAKAKEQRRSKGGKNG
;
A
#
# COMPACT_ATOMS: atom_id res chain seq x y z
N LEU A 1 7.28 -22.07 7.86
CA LEU A 1 5.83 -21.84 7.72
C LEU A 1 5.05 -22.26 8.95
N GLU A 2 5.18 -23.51 9.44
CA GLU A 2 4.45 -23.96 10.65
C GLU A 2 4.66 -23.07 11.88
N GLU A 3 5.90 -22.67 12.15
CA GLU A 3 6.21 -21.77 13.27
C GLU A 3 5.49 -20.43 13.14
N ALA A 4 5.43 -19.86 11.92
CA ALA A 4 4.68 -18.64 11.65
C ALA A 4 3.17 -18.84 11.89
N LYS A 5 2.60 -19.99 11.49
CA LYS A 5 1.20 -20.35 11.78
C LYS A 5 0.96 -20.41 13.29
N LYS A 6 1.87 -21.03 14.06
CA LYS A 6 1.79 -21.08 15.53
C LYS A 6 1.86 -19.70 16.18
N ILE A 7 2.79 -18.85 15.75
CA ILE A 7 2.93 -17.48 16.28
C ILE A 7 1.69 -16.65 15.95
N TYR A 8 1.20 -16.74 14.71
CA TYR A 8 0.04 -15.98 14.26
C TYR A 8 -1.24 -16.38 14.99
N THR A 9 -1.48 -17.69 15.14
CA THR A 9 -2.65 -18.23 15.87
C THR A 9 -2.61 -17.92 17.37
N ALA A 10 -1.43 -17.94 17.99
CA ALA A 10 -1.26 -17.51 19.39
C ALA A 10 -1.48 -16.00 19.60
N GLY A 11 -1.50 -15.22 18.51
CA GLY A 11 -1.70 -13.78 18.56
C GLY A 11 -0.55 -13.03 19.24
N LEU A 12 -0.77 -11.74 19.50
CA LEU A 12 0.22 -10.89 20.15
C LEU A 12 0.51 -11.32 21.60
N GLY A 13 -0.49 -11.86 22.31
CA GLY A 13 -0.33 -12.38 23.67
C GLY A 13 0.61 -13.58 23.75
N GLY A 14 0.65 -14.42 22.71
CA GLY A 14 1.58 -15.56 22.64
C GLY A 14 3.07 -15.16 22.61
N LEU A 15 3.39 -13.90 22.30
CA LEU A 15 4.77 -13.43 22.23
C LEU A 15 5.47 -13.41 23.60
N TYR A 16 4.72 -13.23 24.69
CA TYR A 16 5.27 -13.19 26.04
C TYR A 16 5.90 -14.52 26.46
N THR A 17 5.32 -15.63 25.99
CA THR A 17 5.73 -16.99 26.32
C THR A 17 6.40 -17.71 25.16
N LEU A 18 6.64 -17.02 24.04
CA LEU A 18 7.29 -17.60 22.86
C LEU A 18 8.67 -18.15 23.24
N GLU A 19 8.93 -19.41 22.90
CA GLU A 19 10.21 -20.02 23.19
C GLU A 19 11.34 -19.28 22.46
N ILE A 20 12.44 -19.01 23.17
CA ILE A 20 13.64 -18.42 22.59
C ILE A 20 14.59 -19.54 22.18
N PRO A 21 14.86 -19.74 20.87
CA PRO A 21 15.82 -20.75 20.45
C PRO A 21 17.23 -20.46 20.95
N SER A 22 18.06 -21.51 21.05
CA SER A 22 19.41 -21.39 21.55
C SER A 22 20.31 -20.58 20.61
N MET A 23 20.87 -19.48 21.12
CA MET A 23 21.87 -18.68 20.39
C MET A 23 23.13 -19.50 20.06
N LYS A 24 23.51 -20.44 20.93
CA LYS A 24 24.66 -21.32 20.73
C LYS A 24 24.39 -22.27 19.56
N ALA A 25 23.21 -22.88 19.52
CA ALA A 25 22.80 -23.75 18.42
C ALA A 25 22.73 -23.01 17.09
N ALA A 26 22.09 -21.83 17.05
CA ALA A 26 22.02 -21.00 15.84
C ALA A 26 23.42 -20.61 15.32
N LYS A 27 24.38 -20.33 16.21
CA LYS A 27 25.76 -20.03 15.82
C LYS A 27 26.55 -21.27 15.37
N ALA A 28 26.12 -22.48 15.74
CA ALA A 28 26.78 -23.74 15.40
C ALA A 28 26.28 -24.35 14.08
N MET A 29 25.28 -23.73 13.43
CA MET A 29 24.81 -24.16 12.11
C MET A 29 25.95 -24.13 11.07
N PRO A 30 25.90 -25.01 10.04
CA PRO A 30 26.84 -25.01 8.92
C PRO A 30 26.99 -23.62 8.28
N ASN A 31 28.15 -23.37 7.66
CA ASN A 31 28.49 -22.09 7.06
C ASN A 31 29.49 -22.19 5.91
N ASN A 32 29.53 -23.36 5.24
CA ASN A 32 30.47 -23.66 4.17
C ASN A 32 29.95 -23.11 2.83
N THR A 33 28.64 -23.20 2.58
CA THR A 33 27.99 -22.64 1.38
C THR A 33 27.32 -21.29 1.68
N GLU A 34 26.98 -20.51 0.65
CA GLU A 34 26.22 -19.26 0.85
C GLU A 34 24.82 -19.50 1.43
N GLU A 35 24.14 -20.56 0.98
CA GLU A 35 22.84 -20.97 1.51
C GLU A 35 22.93 -21.33 3.00
N GLU A 36 23.94 -22.10 3.41
CA GLU A 36 24.19 -22.43 4.81
C GLU A 36 24.46 -21.17 5.65
N LYS A 37 25.26 -20.23 5.13
CA LYS A 37 25.52 -18.93 5.79
C LYS A 37 24.23 -18.12 5.94
N GLU A 38 23.35 -18.12 4.95
CA GLU A 38 22.07 -17.43 5.01
C GLU A 38 21.15 -18.06 6.07
N LEU A 39 20.99 -19.38 6.06
CA LEU A 39 20.21 -20.11 7.06
C LEU A 39 20.72 -19.85 8.49
N ARG A 40 22.05 -19.89 8.67
CA ARG A 40 22.69 -19.54 9.94
C ARG A 40 22.38 -18.09 10.35
N ARG A 41 22.46 -17.14 9.42
CA ARG A 41 22.16 -15.72 9.68
C ARG A 41 20.70 -15.53 10.07
N ASN A 42 19.78 -16.22 9.40
CA ASN A 42 18.35 -16.20 9.68
C ASN A 42 18.04 -16.77 11.06
N ALA A 43 18.65 -17.90 11.44
CA ALA A 43 18.51 -18.47 12.78
C ALA A 43 19.05 -17.52 13.87
N ILE A 44 20.19 -16.88 13.63
CA ILE A 44 20.76 -15.88 14.56
C ILE A 44 19.81 -14.68 14.71
N ASN A 45 19.29 -14.17 13.60
CA ASN A 45 18.36 -13.04 13.60
C ASN A 45 17.04 -13.40 14.29
N ARG A 46 16.52 -14.62 14.10
CA ARG A 46 15.35 -15.15 14.79
C ARG A 46 15.52 -15.11 16.30
N VAL A 47 16.64 -15.63 16.82
CA VAL A 47 16.92 -15.64 18.27
C VAL A 47 16.98 -14.21 18.83
N ARG A 48 17.68 -13.30 18.15
CA ARG A 48 17.78 -11.89 18.56
C ARG A 48 16.40 -11.23 18.56
N MET A 49 15.63 -11.44 17.51
CA MET A 49 14.30 -10.86 17.35
C MET A 49 13.37 -11.24 18.51
N ILE A 50 13.28 -12.52 18.89
CA ILE A 50 12.41 -12.94 20.00
C ILE A 50 12.88 -12.32 21.31
N LYS A 51 14.20 -12.34 21.57
CA LYS A 51 14.77 -11.76 22.78
C LYS A 51 14.45 -10.27 22.89
N ASP A 52 14.64 -9.52 21.82
CA ASP A 52 14.34 -8.09 21.77
C ASP A 52 12.85 -7.81 21.92
N SER A 53 12.01 -8.56 21.20
CA SER A 53 10.55 -8.48 21.29
C SER A 53 10.07 -8.67 22.73
N GLN A 54 10.46 -9.79 23.37
CA GLN A 54 10.09 -10.07 24.75
C GLN A 54 10.63 -9.06 25.76
N LYS A 55 11.86 -8.56 25.54
CA LYS A 55 12.43 -7.50 26.39
C LYS A 55 11.58 -6.22 26.32
N VAL A 56 11.13 -5.83 25.13
CA VAL A 56 10.28 -4.64 24.97
C VAL A 56 8.89 -4.90 25.55
N LEU A 57 8.29 -6.06 25.28
CA LEU A 57 6.99 -6.45 25.84
C LEU A 57 6.97 -6.33 27.36
N ARG A 58 7.92 -6.97 28.06
CA ARG A 58 8.01 -6.88 29.52
C ARG A 58 8.21 -5.46 30.06
N LYS A 59 8.89 -4.59 29.30
CA LYS A 59 9.22 -3.23 29.75
C LYS A 59 8.13 -2.21 29.44
N LYS A 60 7.45 -2.36 28.30
CA LYS A 60 6.57 -1.33 27.72
C LYS A 60 5.10 -1.74 27.68
N TYR A 61 4.83 -3.05 27.75
CA TYR A 61 3.49 -3.63 27.68
C TYR A 61 3.31 -4.65 28.82
N PRO A 62 3.48 -4.26 30.10
CA PRO A 62 3.33 -5.20 31.23
C PRO A 62 1.90 -5.74 31.34
N ASP A 63 0.91 -4.93 30.98
CA ASP A 63 -0.52 -5.26 31.09
C ASP A 63 -1.10 -5.90 29.81
N GLY A 64 -0.23 -6.20 28.84
CA GLY A 64 -0.63 -6.71 27.53
C GLY A 64 -0.31 -5.72 26.41
N ILE A 65 -0.16 -6.28 25.21
CA ILE A 65 0.06 -5.53 23.98
C ILE A 65 -1.18 -5.66 23.10
N GLU A 66 -1.58 -4.54 22.51
CA GLU A 66 -2.65 -4.47 21.53
C GLU A 66 -2.10 -4.04 20.17
N LYS A 67 -2.88 -4.28 19.12
CA LYS A 67 -2.50 -3.87 17.76
C LYS A 67 -2.54 -2.34 17.69
N PHE A 68 -1.41 -1.73 17.31
CA PHE A 68 -1.36 -0.30 17.07
C PHE A 68 -2.30 0.12 15.94
N ASP A 69 -3.14 1.12 16.19
CA ASP A 69 -4.05 1.68 15.18
C ASP A 69 -3.31 2.72 14.32
N VAL A 70 -2.97 2.31 13.10
CA VAL A 70 -2.27 3.15 12.14
C VAL A 70 -3.13 4.34 11.66
N ARG A 71 -4.47 4.24 11.76
CA ARG A 71 -5.39 5.32 11.33
C ARG A 71 -5.27 6.58 12.18
N VAL A 72 -4.69 6.48 13.37
CA VAL A 72 -4.37 7.64 14.21
C VAL A 72 -3.48 8.64 13.46
N PHE A 73 -2.57 8.16 12.59
CA PHE A 73 -1.73 9.04 11.78
C PHE A 73 -2.54 9.83 10.76
N GLU A 74 -3.44 9.18 10.02
CA GLU A 74 -4.30 9.84 9.02
C GLU A 74 -5.09 10.99 9.68
N GLN A 75 -5.75 10.70 10.80
CA GLN A 75 -6.53 11.71 11.54
C GLN A 75 -5.68 12.87 12.08
N LEU A 76 -4.45 12.59 12.52
CA LEU A 76 -3.57 13.63 13.04
C LEU A 76 -2.99 14.50 11.92
N PHE A 77 -2.62 13.90 10.79
CA PHE A 77 -2.12 14.63 9.62
C PHE A 77 -3.21 15.49 8.99
N GLU A 78 -4.43 14.96 8.82
CA GLU A 78 -5.57 15.75 8.35
C GLU A 78 -5.83 16.97 9.24
N LYS A 79 -5.75 16.80 10.57
CA LYS A 79 -5.91 17.93 11.51
C LYS A 79 -4.75 18.92 11.43
N GLU A 80 -3.52 18.46 11.22
CA GLU A 80 -2.38 19.34 11.01
C GLU A 80 -2.55 20.19 9.75
N ASP A 81 -2.92 19.55 8.63
CA ASP A 81 -3.16 20.20 7.34
C ASP A 81 -4.30 21.23 7.43
N GLN A 82 -5.39 20.89 8.12
CA GLN A 82 -6.50 21.82 8.39
C GLN A 82 -6.03 23.04 9.19
N LEU A 83 -5.22 22.85 10.23
CA LEU A 83 -4.68 23.95 11.03
C LEU A 83 -3.73 24.82 10.20
N ASP A 84 -2.89 24.24 9.35
CA ASP A 84 -2.00 25.01 8.47
C ASP A 84 -2.80 25.81 7.42
N ALA A 85 -3.89 25.26 6.88
CA ALA A 85 -4.82 26.00 6.03
C ALA A 85 -5.46 27.18 6.77
N GLN A 86 -5.97 26.96 7.99
CA GLN A 86 -6.55 28.01 8.83
C GLN A 86 -5.53 29.10 9.21
N VAL A 87 -4.28 28.73 9.48
CA VAL A 87 -3.20 29.69 9.73
C VAL A 87 -2.96 30.55 8.48
N LYS A 88 -2.93 29.94 7.30
CA LYS A 88 -2.75 30.66 6.04
C LYS A 88 -3.90 31.65 5.79
N GLU A 89 -5.14 31.24 6.04
CA GLU A 89 -6.31 32.12 5.96
C GLU A 89 -6.23 33.28 6.95
N ALA A 90 -5.92 33.01 8.22
CA ALA A 90 -5.77 34.06 9.25
C ALA A 90 -4.63 35.04 8.93
N VAL A 91 -3.56 34.57 8.29
CA VAL A 91 -2.47 35.45 7.79
C VAL A 91 -2.98 36.33 6.63
N ASN A 92 -3.83 35.83 5.75
CA ASN A 92 -4.46 36.65 4.72
C ASN A 92 -5.41 37.69 5.33
N GLU A 93 -6.23 37.30 6.32
CA GLU A 93 -7.08 38.22 7.10
C GLU A 93 -6.24 39.36 7.72
N LEU A 94 -5.12 39.02 8.37
CA LEU A 94 -4.18 39.99 8.93
C LEU A 94 -3.65 40.97 7.87
N ARG A 95 -3.24 40.46 6.70
CA ARG A 95 -2.76 41.30 5.58
C ARG A 95 -3.85 42.24 5.09
N THR A 96 -5.09 41.79 4.98
CA THR A 96 -6.21 42.64 4.57
C THR A 96 -6.54 43.70 5.61
N ALA A 97 -6.56 43.36 6.90
CA ALA A 97 -6.77 44.30 7.99
C ALA A 97 -5.68 45.39 8.01
N ALA A 98 -4.42 44.99 7.80
CA ALA A 98 -3.29 45.92 7.72
C ALA A 98 -3.40 46.90 6.55
N LYS A 99 -3.84 46.43 5.37
CA LYS A 99 -4.11 47.31 4.22
C LYS A 99 -5.22 48.33 4.53
N ASN A 100 -6.25 47.90 5.24
CA ASN A 100 -7.38 48.75 5.63
C ASN A 100 -7.10 49.60 6.88
N LYS A 101 -5.91 49.49 7.48
CA LYS A 101 -5.52 50.14 8.74
C LYS A 101 -6.46 49.84 9.91
N ASP A 102 -7.17 48.71 9.88
CA ASP A 102 -8.06 48.28 10.95
C ASP A 102 -7.27 47.58 12.06
N LYS A 103 -6.91 48.36 13.09
CA LYS A 103 -6.13 47.88 14.24
C LYS A 103 -6.87 46.86 15.10
N THR A 104 -8.20 46.87 15.09
CA THR A 104 -8.98 45.90 15.86
C THR A 104 -8.97 44.53 15.18
N ALA A 105 -9.14 44.51 13.86
CA ALA A 105 -9.04 43.29 13.06
C ALA A 105 -7.61 42.73 13.02
N GLU A 106 -6.59 43.59 12.94
CA GLU A 106 -5.18 43.17 13.04
C GLU A 106 -4.90 42.43 14.36
N LYS A 107 -5.37 42.96 15.49
CA LYS A 107 -5.19 42.33 16.80
C LYS A 107 -5.88 40.97 16.88
N LYS A 108 -7.14 40.88 16.43
CA LYS A 108 -7.90 39.62 16.40
C LYS A 108 -7.24 38.55 15.51
N ALA A 109 -6.79 38.92 14.32
CA ALA A 109 -6.12 37.99 13.41
C ALA A 109 -4.79 37.48 14.00
N ASN A 110 -4.01 38.35 14.65
CA ASN A 110 -2.78 37.94 15.35
C ASN A 110 -3.05 36.96 16.51
N GLU A 111 -4.08 37.21 17.31
CA GLU A 111 -4.49 36.30 18.39
C GLU A 111 -4.93 34.94 17.84
N LYS A 112 -5.72 34.93 16.74
CA LYS A 112 -6.13 33.71 16.02
C LYS A 112 -4.93 32.94 15.46
N ILE A 113 -3.96 33.62 14.83
CA ILE A 113 -2.73 32.96 14.33
C ILE A 113 -1.96 32.33 15.50
N LYS A 114 -1.84 33.03 16.63
CA LYS A 114 -1.12 32.53 17.81
C LYS A 114 -1.78 31.27 18.37
N SER A 115 -3.10 31.25 18.50
CA SER A 115 -3.83 30.09 19.01
C SER A 115 -3.75 28.90 18.04
N LEU A 116 -3.95 29.13 16.74
CA LEU A 116 -3.87 28.07 15.72
C LEU A 116 -2.48 27.43 15.66
N ARG A 117 -1.40 28.23 15.74
CA ARG A 117 -0.02 27.71 15.79
C ARG A 117 0.22 26.86 17.02
N LYS A 118 -0.28 27.28 18.19
CA LYS A 118 -0.17 26.49 19.42
C LYS A 118 -0.88 25.13 19.27
N ASN A 119 -2.11 25.14 18.74
CA ASN A 119 -2.86 23.91 18.50
C ASN A 119 -2.14 22.97 17.52
N ARG A 120 -1.54 23.53 16.46
CA ARG A 120 -0.75 22.76 15.50
C ARG A 120 0.47 22.12 16.16
N ASP A 121 1.17 22.87 17.01
CA ASP A 121 2.34 22.33 17.72
C ASP A 121 1.93 21.21 18.71
N GLU A 122 0.73 21.27 19.29
CA GLU A 122 0.16 20.18 20.08
C GLU A 122 -0.15 18.94 19.22
N ILE A 123 -0.69 19.13 18.01
CA ILE A 123 -0.90 18.02 17.05
C ILE A 123 0.44 17.38 16.64
N ARG A 124 1.47 18.18 16.35
CA ARG A 124 2.82 17.67 16.06
C ARG A 124 3.41 16.83 17.18
N LYS A 125 3.19 17.25 18.43
CA LYS A 125 3.60 16.44 19.61
C LYS A 125 2.86 15.10 19.65
N LYS A 126 1.56 15.08 19.32
CA LYS A 126 0.78 13.83 19.23
C LYS A 126 1.25 12.92 18.11
N ILE A 127 1.56 13.48 16.94
CA ILE A 127 2.16 12.74 15.81
C ILE A 127 3.46 12.08 16.24
N LYS A 128 4.34 12.84 16.91
CA LYS A 128 5.59 12.30 17.44
C LYS A 128 5.36 11.17 18.45
N ALA A 129 4.45 11.38 19.41
CA ALA A 129 4.12 10.36 20.40
C ALA A 129 3.58 9.08 19.75
N ALA A 130 2.66 9.20 18.78
CA ALA A 130 2.13 8.08 18.01
C ALA A 130 3.24 7.36 17.20
N THR A 131 4.22 8.11 16.68
CA THR A 131 5.37 7.55 15.95
C THR A 131 6.27 6.74 16.89
N ASP A 132 6.58 7.29 18.06
CA ASP A 132 7.39 6.62 19.08
C ASP A 132 6.68 5.36 19.63
N GLU A 133 5.36 5.42 19.80
CA GLU A 133 4.52 4.29 20.18
C GLU A 133 4.50 3.21 19.10
N ASN A 134 4.26 3.57 17.83
CA ASN A 134 4.31 2.62 16.71
C ASN A 134 5.70 1.96 16.57
N SER A 135 6.78 2.72 16.75
CA SER A 135 8.14 2.18 16.77
C SER A 135 8.34 1.15 17.91
N THR A 136 7.79 1.46 19.08
CA THR A 136 7.83 0.55 20.24
C THR A 136 6.99 -0.71 19.97
N TYR A 137 5.78 -0.55 19.43
CA TYR A 137 4.87 -1.63 19.05
C TYR A 137 5.52 -2.54 18.01
N THR A 138 6.02 -1.99 16.90
CA THR A 138 6.62 -2.78 15.82
C THR A 138 7.83 -3.59 16.29
N ARG A 139 8.63 -3.07 17.23
CA ARG A 139 9.72 -3.83 17.85
C ARG A 139 9.20 -4.94 18.76
N ALA A 140 8.18 -4.65 19.57
CA ALA A 140 7.58 -5.61 20.50
C ALA A 140 6.84 -6.74 19.76
N ALA A 141 6.06 -6.40 18.75
CA ALA A 141 5.24 -7.33 17.96
C ALA A 141 5.99 -7.95 16.77
N LYS A 142 7.29 -7.67 16.60
CA LYS A 142 8.05 -8.07 15.40
C LYS A 142 7.89 -9.54 14.99
N PRO A 143 7.98 -10.54 15.91
CA PRO A 143 7.78 -11.94 15.53
C PRO A 143 6.40 -12.23 14.94
N TYR A 144 5.36 -11.59 15.48
CA TYR A 144 3.99 -11.72 14.99
C TYR A 144 3.82 -11.06 13.63
N ILE A 145 4.36 -9.84 13.46
CA ILE A 145 4.29 -9.11 12.19
C ILE A 145 5.02 -9.87 11.07
N GLU A 146 6.19 -10.45 11.35
CA GLU A 146 6.90 -11.29 10.36
C GLU A 146 6.14 -12.58 10.04
N ALA A 147 5.52 -13.21 11.04
CA ALA A 147 4.67 -14.37 10.83
C ALA A 147 3.46 -14.04 9.93
N GLU A 148 2.73 -12.97 10.24
CA GLU A 148 1.61 -12.48 9.42
C GLU A 148 2.03 -12.21 7.97
N LYS A 149 3.18 -11.55 7.77
CA LYS A 149 3.73 -11.29 6.42
C LYS A 149 4.04 -12.57 5.67
N LEU A 150 4.65 -13.56 6.33
CA LEU A 150 5.02 -14.82 5.70
C LEU A 150 3.78 -15.63 5.29
N LEU A 151 2.74 -15.63 6.12
CA LEU A 151 1.47 -16.31 5.81
C LEU A 151 0.74 -15.64 4.63
N LYS A 152 0.69 -14.30 4.61
CA LYS A 152 0.15 -13.57 3.45
C LYS A 152 0.93 -13.84 2.17
N GLN A 153 2.26 -14.00 2.27
CA GLN A 153 3.08 -14.39 1.12
C GLN A 153 2.72 -15.80 0.64
N GLU A 154 2.61 -16.78 1.55
CA GLU A 154 2.14 -18.15 1.24
C GLU A 154 0.79 -18.12 0.50
N GLU A 155 -0.18 -17.38 1.03
CA GLU A 155 -1.50 -17.18 0.40
C GLU A 155 -1.40 -16.56 -1.00
N ASN A 156 -0.59 -15.51 -1.16
CA ASN A 156 -0.42 -14.85 -2.46
C ASN A 156 0.23 -15.76 -3.51
N TYR A 157 1.20 -16.60 -3.12
CA TYR A 157 1.83 -17.55 -4.04
C TYR A 157 0.89 -18.70 -4.44
N LEU A 158 -0.03 -19.10 -3.56
CA LEU A 158 -1.06 -20.10 -3.91
C LEU A 158 -1.98 -19.61 -5.05
N HIS A 159 -2.25 -18.32 -5.12
CA HIS A 159 -3.11 -17.73 -6.17
C HIS A 159 -2.36 -17.34 -7.45
N TYR A 160 -1.04 -17.58 -7.53
CA TYR A 160 -0.26 -17.19 -8.70
C TYR A 160 -0.70 -17.90 -9.98
N GLU A 161 -0.88 -19.23 -9.91
CA GLU A 161 -1.32 -20.03 -11.05
C GLU A 161 -2.73 -19.65 -11.51
N ASP A 162 -3.64 -19.35 -10.57
CA ASP A 162 -5.00 -18.88 -10.88
C ASP A 162 -4.99 -17.53 -11.61
N ILE A 163 -4.14 -16.60 -11.17
CA ILE A 163 -3.98 -15.28 -11.80
C ILE A 163 -3.39 -15.44 -13.21
N LYS A 164 -2.38 -16.30 -13.34
CA LYS A 164 -1.74 -16.60 -14.63
C LYS A 164 -2.73 -17.22 -15.62
N ALA A 165 -3.53 -18.19 -15.18
CA ALA A 165 -4.57 -18.82 -15.99
C ALA A 165 -5.60 -17.80 -16.49
N ARG A 166 -6.10 -16.92 -15.61
CA ARG A 166 -7.04 -15.84 -15.99
C ARG A 166 -6.44 -14.85 -16.99
N TYR A 167 -5.15 -14.54 -16.86
CA TYR A 167 -4.43 -13.68 -17.79
C TYR A 167 -4.30 -14.34 -19.17
N GLU A 168 -3.88 -15.60 -19.22
CA GLU A 168 -3.74 -16.37 -20.47
C GLU A 168 -5.09 -16.51 -21.19
N GLU A 169 -6.16 -16.80 -20.44
CA GLU A 169 -7.52 -16.87 -20.98
C GLU A 169 -8.00 -15.51 -21.51
N SER A 170 -7.74 -14.42 -20.79
CA SER A 170 -8.12 -13.08 -21.24
C SER A 170 -7.33 -12.64 -22.46
N LYS A 171 -6.04 -12.98 -22.54
CA LYS A 171 -5.22 -12.75 -23.73
C LYS A 171 -5.76 -13.52 -24.93
N LYS A 172 -6.08 -14.81 -24.76
CA LYS A 172 -6.65 -15.65 -25.83
C LYS A 172 -7.95 -15.07 -26.37
N ARG A 173 -8.87 -14.63 -25.49
CA ARG A 173 -10.11 -13.97 -25.89
C ARG A 173 -9.88 -12.69 -26.70
N ASN A 174 -8.94 -11.85 -26.27
CA ASN A 174 -8.59 -10.63 -26.98
C ASN A 174 -7.97 -10.93 -28.36
N ASP A 175 -7.10 -11.93 -28.46
CA ASP A 175 -6.50 -12.34 -29.73
C ASP A 175 -7.57 -12.90 -30.70
N GLU A 176 -8.52 -13.70 -30.19
CA GLU A 176 -9.67 -14.20 -30.96
C GLU A 176 -10.60 -13.07 -31.42
N GLU A 177 -10.84 -12.04 -30.58
CA GLU A 177 -11.64 -10.88 -30.95
C GLU A 177 -10.97 -10.04 -32.05
N ILE A 178 -9.65 -9.83 -31.96
CA ILE A 178 -8.87 -9.16 -33.00
C ILE A 178 -9.01 -9.92 -34.32
N GLN A 179 -8.84 -11.24 -34.30
CA GLN A 179 -8.98 -12.08 -35.50
C GLN A 179 -10.37 -11.98 -36.12
N ARG A 180 -11.44 -12.03 -35.31
CA ARG A 180 -12.81 -11.85 -35.79
C ARG A 180 -13.01 -10.49 -36.45
N ARG A 181 -12.55 -9.41 -35.79
CA ARG A 181 -12.66 -8.06 -36.34
C ARG A 181 -11.92 -7.90 -37.66
N THR A 182 -10.72 -8.49 -37.79
CA THR A 182 -9.98 -8.47 -39.05
C THR A 182 -10.69 -9.24 -40.15
N ALA A 183 -11.25 -10.41 -39.86
CA ALA A 183 -11.99 -11.22 -40.84
C ALA A 183 -13.28 -10.51 -41.31
N GLU A 184 -14.02 -9.91 -40.37
CA GLU A 184 -15.22 -9.11 -40.70
C GLU A 184 -14.88 -7.91 -41.59
N GLU A 185 -13.77 -7.23 -41.32
CA GLU A 185 -13.30 -6.10 -42.13
C GLU A 185 -12.90 -6.53 -43.55
N GLU A 186 -12.22 -7.68 -43.68
CA GLU A 186 -11.87 -8.26 -44.98
C GLU A 186 -13.11 -8.69 -45.77
N GLU A 187 -14.09 -9.34 -45.14
CA GLU A 187 -15.36 -9.68 -45.78
C GLU A 187 -16.11 -8.43 -46.23
N LEU A 188 -16.17 -7.40 -45.39
CA LEU A 188 -16.83 -6.14 -45.75
C LEU A 188 -16.13 -5.47 -46.94
N LYS A 189 -14.80 -5.52 -46.98
CA LYS A 189 -13.98 -5.01 -48.09
C LYS A 189 -14.23 -5.82 -49.37
N ALA A 190 -14.35 -7.15 -49.29
CA ALA A 190 -14.68 -8.02 -50.41
C ALA A 190 -16.09 -7.74 -50.94
N LYS A 191 -17.11 -7.68 -50.07
CA LYS A 191 -18.50 -7.32 -50.43
C LYS A 191 -18.58 -5.95 -51.09
N ARG A 192 -17.84 -4.95 -50.59
CA ARG A 192 -17.74 -3.62 -51.21
C ARG A 192 -17.12 -3.68 -52.62
N ARG A 193 -16.07 -4.48 -52.81
CA ARG A 193 -15.42 -4.68 -54.13
C ARG A 193 -16.37 -5.36 -55.12
N GLU A 194 -17.07 -6.42 -54.71
CA GLU A 194 -18.05 -7.11 -55.55
C GLU A 194 -19.22 -6.21 -55.94
N TYR A 195 -19.77 -5.46 -54.99
CA TYR A 195 -20.83 -4.49 -55.26
C TYR A 195 -20.37 -3.42 -56.25
N ALA A 196 -19.16 -2.88 -56.07
CA ALA A 196 -18.57 -1.91 -57.00
C ALA A 196 -18.36 -2.50 -58.40
N ALA A 197 -17.95 -3.77 -58.52
CA ALA A 197 -17.79 -4.47 -59.79
C ALA A 197 -19.13 -4.66 -60.51
N LYS A 198 -20.17 -5.16 -59.80
CA LYS A 198 -21.54 -5.31 -60.34
C LYS A 198 -22.12 -3.97 -60.79
N ALA A 199 -21.92 -2.91 -60.01
CA ALA A 199 -22.37 -1.56 -60.39
C ALA A 199 -21.67 -1.05 -61.67
N LYS A 200 -20.37 -1.33 -61.84
CA LYS A 200 -19.60 -0.98 -63.05
C LYS A 200 -20.10 -1.75 -64.28
N GLU A 201 -20.42 -3.03 -64.11
CA GLU A 201 -20.94 -3.89 -65.18
C GLU A 201 -22.36 -3.48 -65.61
N GLN A 202 -23.24 -3.16 -64.67
CA GLN A 202 -24.58 -2.62 -64.97
C GLN A 202 -24.53 -1.25 -65.68
N ARG A 203 -23.55 -0.40 -65.36
CA ARG A 203 -23.32 0.86 -66.08
C ARG A 203 -22.87 0.61 -67.52
N ARG A 204 -22.03 -0.40 -67.76
CA ARG A 204 -21.60 -0.80 -69.11
C ARG A 204 -22.75 -1.39 -69.93
N SER A 205 -23.62 -2.20 -69.32
CA SER A 205 -24.77 -2.79 -70.04
C SER A 205 -25.88 -1.78 -70.36
N LYS A 206 -26.10 -0.77 -69.51
CA LYS A 206 -27.04 0.34 -69.79
C LYS A 206 -26.48 1.35 -70.80
N GLY A 207 -25.16 1.56 -70.85
CA GLY A 207 -24.51 2.42 -71.84
C GLY A 207 -24.46 1.83 -73.26
N GLY A 208 -24.74 0.54 -73.43
CA GLY A 208 -24.77 -0.15 -74.73
C GLY A 208 -26.14 -0.21 -75.42
N LYS A 209 -27.17 0.46 -74.88
CA LYS A 209 -28.55 0.43 -75.43
C LYS A 209 -29.02 1.74 -76.07
N ASN A 210 -28.11 2.71 -76.28
CA ASN A 210 -28.31 3.84 -77.18
C ASN A 210 -27.26 3.76 -78.28
N GLY A 211 -27.50 2.88 -79.25
CA GLY A 211 -26.80 2.76 -80.52
C GLY A 211 -27.81 2.37 -81.58
#